data_AF-A0A1M6YAE1-F1
#
_entry.id   AF-A0A1M6YAE1-F1
#
_cell.length_a   1.000
_cell.length_b   1.000
_cell.length_c   1.000
_cell.angle_alpha   90.00
_cell.angle_beta   90.00
_cell.angle_gamma   90.00
#
_symmetry.space_group_name_H-M   'P 1'
#
loop_
_entity.id
_entity.type
_entity.pdbx_description
1 polymer ?
#
loop_
_entity_poly.entity_id
_entity_poly.type
_entity_poly.pdbx_seq_one_letter_code
_entity_poly.pdbx_strand_id
1 'polypeptide(L)'
;MHQLTFTDVERKISVSMATTLKDPLNRDEQFYLAAINGITSYLDQQLFYCWSKGVPYTLNEMVYFAEIQQLNLKIFADTSDVPVVQFLRSAA
;
A
#
# COMPACT_ATOMS: atom_id res chain seq x y z
N MET A 1 -8.73 -12.05 2.84
CA MET A 1 -8.34 -10.87 2.06
C MET A 1 -7.50 -10.00 2.99
N HIS A 2 -6.50 -9.33 2.44
CA HIS A 2 -5.57 -8.52 3.21
C HIS A 2 -5.79 -7.06 2.85
N GLN A 3 -5.53 -6.18 3.81
CA GLN A 3 -5.47 -4.75 3.58
C GLN A 3 -4.04 -4.28 3.80
N LEU A 4 -3.57 -3.41 2.91
CA LEU A 4 -2.29 -2.72 3.03
C LEU A 4 -2.56 -1.25 3.33
N THR A 5 -1.72 -0.66 4.18
CA THR A 5 -1.72 0.78 4.40
C THR A 5 -0.28 1.31 4.37
N PHE A 6 -0.04 2.23 3.45
CA PHE A 6 1.17 3.03 3.36
C PHE A 6 0.96 4.33 4.10
N THR A 7 1.97 4.80 4.82
CA THR A 7 1.97 6.12 5.43
C THR A 7 3.31 6.79 5.27
N ASP A 8 3.30 7.98 4.68
CA ASP A 8 4.38 8.95 4.73
C ASP A 8 4.05 9.98 5.82
N VAL A 9 4.79 9.91 6.93
CA VAL A 9 4.55 10.78 8.09
C VAL A 9 4.96 12.23 7.79
N GLU A 10 6.02 12.43 7.01
CA GLU A 10 6.55 13.76 6.70
C GLU A 10 5.61 14.52 5.77
N ARG A 11 5.14 13.85 4.72
CA ARG A 11 4.21 14.42 3.73
C ARG A 11 2.74 14.35 4.16
N LYS A 12 2.44 13.68 5.28
CA LYS A 12 1.06 13.41 5.76
C LYS A 12 0.21 12.68 4.72
N ILE A 13 0.83 11.76 3.97
CA ILE A 13 0.16 10.96 2.95
C ILE A 13 -0.19 9.59 3.53
N SER A 14 -1.40 9.12 3.25
CA SER A 14 -1.83 7.77 3.58
C SER A 14 -2.53 7.13 2.39
N VAL A 15 -2.12 5.92 2.04
CA VAL A 15 -2.69 5.14 0.93
C VAL A 15 -3.12 3.79 1.44
N SER A 16 -4.38 3.42 1.20
CA SER A 16 -4.93 2.11 1.57
C SER A 16 -5.21 1.30 0.32
N MET A 17 -4.84 0.02 0.34
CA MET A 17 -5.09 -0.93 -0.73
C MET A 17 -5.80 -2.16 -0.17
N ALA A 18 -6.77 -2.68 -0.91
CA ALA A 18 -7.53 -3.86 -0.54
C ALA A 18 -7.32 -4.96 -1.57
N THR A 19 -7.23 -6.21 -1.12
CA THR A 19 -7.21 -7.33 -2.08
C THR A 19 -8.60 -7.54 -2.67
N THR A 20 -8.69 -7.93 -3.95
CA THR A 20 -9.89 -8.60 -4.45
C THR A 20 -9.50 -10.02 -4.82
N LEU A 21 -10.08 -11.02 -4.16
CA LEU A 21 -9.91 -12.41 -4.53
C LEU A 21 -10.49 -12.64 -5.93
N LYS A 22 -9.61 -12.64 -6.94
CA LYS A 22 -9.51 -13.67 -7.97
C LYS A 22 -8.45 -13.24 -8.97
N ASP A 23 -7.21 -13.63 -8.71
CA ASP A 23 -6.39 -14.07 -9.83
C ASP A 23 -7.06 -15.36 -10.37
N PRO A 24 -7.63 -15.37 -11.59
CA PRO A 24 -8.16 -16.60 -12.19
C PRO A 24 -7.07 -17.67 -12.39
N LEU A 25 -5.78 -17.30 -12.26
CA LEU A 25 -4.61 -18.15 -12.39
C LEU A 25 -3.98 -18.55 -11.05
N ASN A 26 -4.50 -18.03 -9.93
CA ASN A 26 -4.23 -18.46 -8.56
C ASN A 26 -2.74 -18.43 -8.13
N ARG A 27 -1.98 -17.39 -8.52
CA ARG A 27 -0.53 -17.33 -8.22
C ARG A 27 -0.16 -16.36 -7.10
N ASP A 28 -0.81 -15.20 -7.00
CA ASP A 28 -0.52 -14.18 -5.98
C ASP A 28 -1.75 -13.35 -5.61
N GLU A 29 -1.76 -12.79 -4.40
CA GLU A 29 -2.76 -11.79 -4.02
C GLU A 29 -2.57 -10.50 -4.81
N GLN A 30 -3.67 -9.98 -5.35
CA GLN A 30 -3.70 -8.71 -6.07
C GLN A 30 -4.37 -7.63 -5.22
N PHE A 31 -3.66 -6.52 -5.07
CA PHE A 31 -4.06 -5.36 -4.29
C PHE A 31 -4.47 -4.23 -5.24
N TYR A 32 -5.64 -3.66 -4.97
CA TYR A 32 -6.16 -2.51 -5.69
C TYR A 32 -6.24 -1.31 -4.76
N LEU A 33 -6.08 -0.14 -5.34
CA LEU A 33 -6.23 1.11 -4.61
C LEU A 33 -7.66 1.24 -4.06
N ALA A 34 -7.78 1.37 -2.73
CA ALA A 34 -9.05 1.57 -2.04
C ALA A 34 -9.26 3.04 -1.65
N ALA A 35 -8.25 3.68 -1.06
CA ALA A 35 -8.33 5.07 -0.62
C ALA A 35 -6.97 5.78 -0.64
N ILE A 36 -7.00 7.10 -0.85
CA ILE A 36 -5.83 7.99 -0.81
C ILE A 36 -6.21 9.24 -0.02
N ASN A 37 -5.33 9.64 0.91
CA ASN A 37 -5.43 10.89 1.65
C ASN A 37 -4.09 11.63 1.62
N GLY A 38 -4.13 12.97 1.54
CA GLY A 38 -2.94 13.82 1.65
C GLY A 38 -2.16 14.07 0.35
N ILE A 39 -2.50 13.42 -0.77
CA ILE A 39 -1.90 13.70 -2.08
C ILE A 39 -2.57 14.92 -2.70
N THR A 40 -1.88 16.06 -2.72
CA THR A 40 -2.40 17.34 -3.26
C THR A 40 -1.63 17.89 -4.45
N SER A 41 -0.43 17.37 -4.74
CA SER A 41 0.40 17.84 -5.85
C SER A 41 0.61 16.77 -6.93
N TYR A 42 0.90 17.23 -8.15
CA TYR A 42 1.28 16.34 -9.26
C TYR A 42 2.56 15.55 -8.95
N LEU A 43 3.51 16.16 -8.22
CA LEU A 43 4.74 15.49 -7.84
C LEU A 43 4.48 14.33 -6.86
N ASP A 44 3.56 14.52 -5.91
CA ASP A 44 3.12 13.46 -5.01
C ASP A 44 2.43 12.33 -5.78
N GLN A 45 1.61 12.66 -6.78
CA GLN A 45 0.99 11.65 -7.65
C GLN A 45 2.03 10.82 -8.43
N GLN A 46 3.13 11.45 -8.85
CA GLN A 46 4.23 10.76 -9.55
C GLN A 46 5.04 9.86 -8.60
N LEU A 47 5.24 10.28 -7.35
CA LEU A 47 5.93 9.47 -6.34
C LEU A 47 5.12 8.22 -5.96
N PHE A 48 3.81 8.34 -5.87
CA PHE A 48 2.92 7.24 -5.51
C PHE A 48 2.31 6.58 -6.75
N TYR A 49 3.14 5.95 -7.59
CA TYR A 49 2.72 5.27 -8.84
C TYR A 49 1.54 4.29 -8.65
N CYS A 50 1.34 3.75 -7.45
CA CYS A 50 0.18 2.96 -7.03
C CYS A 50 -1.18 3.70 -7.07
N TRP A 51 -1.22 4.96 -7.47
CA TRP A 51 -2.44 5.78 -7.60
C TRP A 51 -3.35 5.38 -8.78
N SER A 52 -2.85 4.61 -9.74
CA SER A 52 -3.62 4.23 -10.94
C SER A 52 -4.75 3.25 -10.59
N LYS A 53 -5.98 3.76 -10.47
CA LYS A 53 -7.17 2.94 -10.21
C LYS A 53 -7.32 1.88 -11.30
N GLY A 54 -7.41 0.60 -10.88
CA GLY A 54 -7.63 -0.54 -11.77
C GLY A 54 -6.37 -1.31 -12.17
N VAL A 55 -5.18 -0.84 -11.82
CA VAL A 55 -3.94 -1.63 -11.96
C VAL A 55 -3.74 -2.46 -10.68
N PRO A 56 -3.70 -3.80 -10.76
CA PRO A 56 -3.39 -4.64 -9.61
C PRO A 56 -1.89 -4.61 -9.32
N TYR A 57 -1.55 -4.71 -8.04
CA TYR A 57 -0.19 -4.88 -7.57
C TYR A 57 -0.08 -6.13 -6.69
N THR A 58 1.07 -6.80 -6.71
CA THR A 58 1.39 -7.91 -5.82
C THR A 58 1.89 -7.40 -4.47
N LEU A 59 1.87 -8.26 -3.44
CA LEU A 59 2.44 -7.91 -2.13
C LEU A 59 3.93 -7.55 -2.22
N ASN A 60 4.70 -8.27 -3.02
CA ASN A 60 6.14 -8.04 -3.16
C ASN A 60 6.45 -6.67 -3.78
N GLU A 61 5.71 -6.28 -4.82
CA GLU A 61 5.84 -4.93 -5.41
C GLU A 61 5.53 -3.84 -4.39
N MET A 62 4.53 -4.07 -3.54
CA MET A 62 4.11 -3.14 -2.49
C MET A 62 5.13 -3.03 -1.36
N VAL A 63 5.73 -4.15 -0.92
CA VAL A 63 6.82 -4.16 0.06
C VAL A 63 8.05 -3.42 -0.51
N TYR A 64 8.44 -3.74 -1.74
CA TYR A 64 9.57 -3.09 -2.42
C TYR A 64 9.36 -1.58 -2.59
N PHE A 65 8.14 -1.17 -2.97
CA PHE A 65 7.78 0.24 -3.08
C PHE A 65 7.90 0.98 -1.75
N ALA A 66 7.40 0.38 -0.66
CA ALA A 66 7.53 0.96 0.68
C ALA A 66 9.00 1.12 1.10
N GLU A 67 9.84 0.14 0.79
CA GLU A 67 11.27 0.16 1.09
C GLU A 67 12.00 1.29 0.35
N ILE A 68 11.84 1.39 -0.97
CA ILE A 68 12.51 2.42 -1.78
C ILE A 68 12.05 3.82 -1.43
N GLN A 69 10.76 4.00 -1.16
CA GLN A 69 10.19 5.30 -0.81
C GLN A 69 10.26 5.60 0.71
N GLN A 70 10.88 4.71 1.49
CA GLN A 70 11.03 4.84 2.95
C GLN A 70 9.69 5.07 3.69
N LEU A 71 8.65 4.38 3.26
CA LEU A 71 7.28 4.50 3.79
C LEU A 71 7.03 3.51 4.92
N ASN A 72 6.16 3.88 5.85
CA ASN A 72 5.63 2.91 6.81
C ASN A 72 4.58 2.04 6.12
N LEU A 73 4.75 0.72 6.15
CA LEU A 73 3.80 -0.25 5.61
C LEU A 73 3.21 -1.09 6.72
N LYS A 74 1.88 -1.12 6.80
CA LYS A 74 1.11 -2.01 7.67
C LYS A 74 0.29 -2.99 6.84
N ILE A 75 0.31 -4.25 7.23
CA ILE A 75 -0.45 -5.34 6.60
C ILE A 75 -1.46 -5.84 7.63
N PHE A 76 -2.73 -5.91 7.25
CA PHE A 76 -3.83 -6.36 8.09
C PHE A 76 -4.46 -7.61 7.49
N ALA A 77 -4.81 -8.58 8.35
CA ALA A 77 -5.77 -9.61 7.99
C ALA A 77 -7.17 -8.98 8.01
N ASP A 78 -8.02 -9.26 7.00
CA ASP A 78 -9.37 -8.71 6.76
C ASP A 78 -10.23 -8.32 7.97
N THR A 79 -10.08 -9.05 9.07
CA THR A 79 -10.97 -8.99 10.23
C THR A 79 -10.37 -8.25 11.42
N SER A 80 -9.14 -7.72 11.31
CA SER A 80 -8.41 -7.15 12.43
C SER A 80 -8.00 -5.70 12.17
N ASP A 81 -8.36 -4.82 13.11
CA ASP A 81 -7.81 -3.45 13.18
C ASP A 81 -6.35 -3.43 13.67
N VAL A 82 -5.80 -4.59 14.03
CA VAL A 82 -4.40 -4.77 14.43
C VAL A 82 -3.60 -5.33 13.26
N PRO A 83 -2.49 -4.68 12.84
CA PRO A 83 -1.67 -5.17 11.76
C PRO A 83 -0.96 -6.47 12.15
N VAL A 84 -0.91 -7.44 11.23
CA VAL A 84 -0.19 -8.71 11.39
C VAL A 84 1.30 -8.55 11.08
N VAL A 85 1.64 -7.60 10.20
CA VAL A 85 3.03 -7.26 9.86
C VAL A 85 3.14 -5.74 9.76
N GLN A 86 4.25 -5.21 10.27
CA GLN A 86 4.55 -3.79 10.21
C GLN A 86 6.01 -3.56 9.84
N PHE A 87 6.22 -2.82 8.75
CA PHE A 87 7.50 -2.26 8.37
C PHE A 87 7.51 -0.79 8.79
N LEU A 88 8.41 -0.46 9.70
CA LEU A 88 8.62 0.89 10.18
C LEU A 88 9.89 1.45 9.56
N ARG A 89 9.85 2.72 9.18
CA ARG A 89 11.07 3.49 8.99
C ARG A 89 11.85 3.49 10.30
N SER A 90 13.08 2.98 10.28
CA SER A 90 14.06 3.26 11.32
C SER A 90 14.33 4.76 11.29
N ALA A 91 14.07 5.47 12.39
CA ALA A 91 14.55 6.84 12.52
C ALA A 91 16.09 6.80 12.45
N ALA A 92 16.64 7.32 11.35
CA ALA A 92 18.07 7.56 11.20
C ALA A 92 18.39 8.95 11.76
#